data_AF-A0A7D5N7Q7-F1
#
_entry.id   AF-A0A7D5N7Q7-F1
#
_cell.length_a   1.000
_cell.length_b   1.000
_cell.length_c   1.000
_cell.angle_alpha   90.00
_cell.angle_beta   90.00
_cell.angle_gamma   90.00
#
_symmetry.space_group_name_H-M   'P 1'
#
loop_
_entity.id
_entity.type
_entity.pdbx_description
1 polymer ?
#
loop_
_entity_poly.entity_id
_entity_poly.type
_entity_poly.pdbx_seq_one_letter_code
_entity_poly.pdbx_strand_id
1 'polypeptide(L)'
;MKRLQGISLLTLLLMLVTLACEKDEGCGASNISKTGSTESHNMGQNCMNCHQASGEGKGCFVVAGTVYTSSAATATAANGTIFLYTGPNATGTLVATIQVDAKGNFHTTDAVNFGSGLYPVVKSASGAQQFMGSSITQGACSGCHGVTTDRIWVN
;
A
#
# COMPACT_ATOMS: atom_id res chain seq x y z
N MET A 1 62.89 -22.02 43.82
CA MET A 1 62.30 -21.34 45.00
C MET A 1 61.45 -20.17 44.53
N LYS A 2 60.27 -19.99 45.16
CA LYS A 2 59.27 -18.90 45.07
C LYS A 2 58.37 -18.95 43.81
N ARG A 3 57.13 -19.47 43.91
CA ARG A 3 55.88 -18.92 44.52
C ARG A 3 55.36 -17.72 43.73
N LEU A 4 54.07 -17.51 43.46
CA LEU A 4 52.78 -18.20 43.59
C LEU A 4 51.74 -17.18 42.99
N GLN A 5 50.54 -17.65 42.65
CA GLN A 5 49.28 -16.88 42.49
C GLN A 5 49.07 -16.22 41.12
N GLY A 6 47.88 -16.25 40.51
CA GLY A 6 46.58 -16.74 40.97
C GLY A 6 45.60 -16.84 39.80
N ILE A 7 44.61 -17.70 39.98
CA ILE A 7 43.44 -17.83 39.12
C ILE A 7 42.63 -16.54 39.24
N SER A 8 42.29 -15.89 38.13
CA SER A 8 41.19 -14.92 38.12
C SER A 8 40.31 -15.14 36.90
N LEU A 9 39.13 -15.66 37.22
CA LEU A 9 37.94 -15.81 36.42
C LEU A 9 37.48 -14.42 35.95
N LEU A 10 37.54 -14.09 34.66
CA LEU A 10 36.85 -12.91 34.13
C LEU A 10 36.40 -13.12 32.68
N THR A 11 35.21 -13.70 32.58
CA THR A 11 34.10 -13.32 31.68
C THR A 11 34.43 -12.98 30.23
N LEU A 12 34.17 -13.98 29.38
CA LEU A 12 33.18 -13.92 28.30
C LEU A 12 32.53 -12.55 28.09
N LEU A 13 32.94 -11.83 27.04
CA LEU A 13 32.05 -10.94 26.32
C LEU A 13 32.37 -11.04 24.83
N LEU A 14 31.87 -12.13 24.23
CA LEU A 14 31.69 -12.23 22.80
C LEU A 14 30.74 -11.08 22.41
N MET A 15 31.30 -10.01 21.84
CA MET A 15 30.53 -8.98 21.14
C MET A 15 29.80 -9.66 19.98
N LEU A 16 28.63 -10.20 20.28
CA LEU A 16 27.57 -10.41 19.31
C LEU A 16 27.15 -9.03 18.86
N VAL A 17 27.82 -8.55 17.81
CA VAL A 17 27.34 -7.44 17.00
C VAL A 17 26.05 -7.95 16.36
N THR A 18 24.94 -7.74 17.06
CA THR A 18 23.62 -7.95 16.49
C THR A 18 23.51 -6.95 15.35
N LEU A 19 23.67 -7.44 14.12
CA LEU A 19 23.07 -6.83 12.94
C LEU A 19 21.57 -6.84 13.17
N ALA A 20 21.09 -5.86 13.94
CA ALA A 20 19.70 -5.49 13.95
C ALA A 20 19.45 -4.95 12.53
N CYS A 21 18.94 -5.82 11.67
CA CYS A 21 18.29 -5.40 10.45
C CYS A 21 17.10 -4.57 10.93
N GLU A 22 17.26 -3.25 11.03
CA GLU A 22 16.14 -2.35 11.28
C GLU A 22 15.13 -2.67 10.20
N LYS A 23 13.96 -3.18 10.63
CA LYS A 23 12.85 -3.42 9.72
C LYS A 23 12.62 -2.07 9.04
N ASP A 24 12.76 -1.99 7.72
CA ASP A 24 12.54 -0.73 7.01
C ASP A 24 11.16 -0.20 7.45
N GLU A 25 11.17 0.91 8.20
CA GLU A 25 10.00 1.64 8.67
C GLU A 25 9.96 3.00 7.95
N GLY A 26 8.80 3.64 7.88
CA GLY A 26 8.62 4.89 7.12
C GLY A 26 8.71 4.68 5.59
N CYS A 27 9.12 5.70 4.84
CA CYS A 27 9.07 5.69 3.36
C CYS A 27 9.99 4.68 2.66
N GLY A 28 11.01 4.14 3.35
CA GLY A 28 11.88 3.11 2.77
C GLY A 28 11.24 1.73 2.75
N ALA A 29 10.17 1.53 3.50
CA ALA A 29 9.53 0.24 3.66
C ALA A 29 8.67 -0.15 2.46
N SER A 30 8.84 -1.37 1.96
CA SER A 30 7.86 -1.98 1.05
C SER A 30 6.58 -2.36 1.81
N ASN A 31 5.46 -1.87 1.31
CA ASN A 31 4.11 -2.20 1.77
C ASN A 31 3.14 -2.08 0.60
N ILE A 32 2.64 -3.23 0.13
CA ILE A 32 1.83 -3.34 -1.08
C ILE A 32 0.64 -4.24 -0.77
N SER A 33 -0.56 -3.82 -1.17
CA SER A 33 -1.78 -4.60 -1.00
C SER A 33 -1.73 -5.89 -1.81
N LYS A 34 -2.31 -6.95 -1.25
CA LYS A 34 -2.34 -8.28 -1.86
C LYS A 34 -3.69 -8.94 -1.63
N THR A 35 -4.19 -9.59 -2.67
CA THR A 35 -5.40 -10.43 -2.60
C THR A 35 -5.32 -11.41 -1.44
N GLY A 36 -6.42 -11.51 -0.68
CA GLY A 36 -6.53 -12.35 0.51
C GLY A 36 -5.92 -11.75 1.79
N SER A 37 -5.14 -10.68 1.70
CA SER A 37 -4.55 -10.04 2.89
C SER A 37 -5.61 -9.33 3.74
N THR A 38 -5.48 -9.43 5.06
CA THR A 38 -6.35 -8.76 6.04
C THR A 38 -5.62 -7.69 6.84
N GLU A 39 -4.39 -7.34 6.48
CA GLU A 39 -3.54 -6.44 7.28
C GLU A 39 -3.96 -4.97 7.20
N SER A 40 -4.61 -4.55 6.11
CA SER A 40 -5.07 -3.16 5.97
C SER A 40 -6.22 -2.82 6.92
N HIS A 41 -6.55 -1.54 7.03
CA HIS A 41 -7.56 -1.04 7.94
C HIS A 41 -8.14 0.29 7.42
N ASN A 42 -9.07 0.89 8.17
CA ASN A 42 -9.63 2.21 7.90
C ASN A 42 -10.23 2.38 6.49
N MET A 43 -10.98 1.39 6.03
CA MET A 43 -11.68 1.43 4.74
C MET A 43 -12.46 2.74 4.57
N GLY A 44 -12.20 3.45 3.47
CA GLY A 44 -12.79 4.74 3.12
C GLY A 44 -12.01 5.96 3.61
N GLN A 45 -11.05 5.81 4.52
CA GLN A 45 -10.16 6.91 4.92
C GLN A 45 -9.04 7.10 3.89
N ASN A 46 -8.49 8.32 3.83
CA ASN A 46 -7.31 8.57 3.00
C ASN A 46 -6.05 7.97 3.66
N CYS A 47 -5.60 6.83 3.13
CA CYS A 47 -4.45 6.09 3.64
C CYS A 47 -3.17 6.96 3.70
N MET A 48 -3.01 7.88 2.76
CA MET A 48 -1.83 8.75 2.67
C MET A 48 -1.78 9.82 3.76
N ASN A 49 -2.82 9.98 4.58
CA ASN A 49 -2.73 10.80 5.80
C ASN A 49 -1.75 10.19 6.81
N CYS A 50 -1.66 8.86 6.86
CA CYS A 50 -0.75 8.13 7.76
C CYS A 50 0.48 7.58 7.01
N HIS A 51 0.31 7.15 5.76
CA HIS A 51 1.35 6.54 4.94
C HIS A 51 2.07 7.57 4.06
N GLN A 52 2.75 8.51 4.71
CA GLN A 52 3.54 9.59 4.13
C GLN A 52 4.83 9.80 4.93
N ALA A 53 5.75 10.63 4.42
CA ALA A 53 7.10 10.76 4.99
C ALA A 53 7.14 11.20 6.46
N SER A 54 6.20 12.04 6.87
CA SER A 54 6.04 12.50 8.26
C SER A 54 4.96 11.72 9.03
N GLY A 55 4.43 10.64 8.46
CA GLY A 55 3.35 9.86 9.03
C GLY A 55 3.84 8.64 9.79
N GLU A 56 2.95 8.07 10.60
CA GLU A 56 3.23 6.89 11.44
C GLU A 56 3.09 5.56 10.68
N GLY A 57 2.56 5.61 9.46
CA GLY A 57 2.31 4.43 8.64
C GLY A 57 3.58 3.85 8.05
N LYS A 58 3.69 2.51 8.06
CA LYS A 58 4.77 1.79 7.39
C LYS A 58 4.64 1.90 5.87
N GLY A 59 5.68 2.42 5.22
CA GLY A 59 5.70 2.64 3.77
C GLY A 59 4.93 3.89 3.39
N CYS A 60 5.45 4.62 2.42
CA CYS A 60 4.81 5.80 1.87
C CYS A 60 4.05 5.42 0.60
N PHE A 61 2.73 5.53 0.65
CA PHE A 61 1.90 5.07 -0.45
C PHE A 61 1.93 6.06 -1.61
N VAL A 62 2.07 5.52 -2.82
CA VAL A 62 2.04 6.25 -4.09
C VAL A 62 0.65 6.25 -4.69
N VAL A 63 -0.08 5.15 -4.52
CA VAL A 63 -1.50 4.99 -4.88
C VAL A 63 -2.19 4.23 -3.75
N ALA A 64 -3.35 4.71 -3.29
CA ALA A 64 -4.14 4.04 -2.27
C ALA A 64 -5.62 4.43 -2.30
N GLY A 65 -6.48 3.48 -1.92
CA GLY A 65 -7.92 3.73 -1.75
C GLY A 65 -8.70 2.49 -1.33
N THR A 66 -10.02 2.59 -1.38
CA THR A 66 -10.97 1.53 -1.01
C THR A 66 -12.00 1.33 -2.11
N VAL A 67 -12.27 0.08 -2.46
CA VAL A 67 -13.31 -0.31 -3.42
C VAL A 67 -14.55 -0.82 -2.68
N TYR A 68 -15.71 -0.37 -3.12
CA TYR A 68 -17.03 -0.72 -2.58
C TYR A 68 -17.85 -1.56 -3.56
N THR A 69 -18.86 -2.26 -3.06
CA THR A 69 -19.77 -3.05 -3.91
C THR A 69 -20.76 -2.18 -4.69
N SER A 70 -20.94 -0.91 -4.30
CA SER A 70 -21.68 0.12 -5.05
C SER A 70 -21.28 1.52 -4.55
N SER A 71 -21.69 2.56 -5.28
CA SER A 71 -21.37 3.96 -4.93
C SER A 71 -21.86 4.39 -3.54
N ALA A 72 -22.99 3.82 -3.09
CA ALA A 72 -23.61 4.13 -1.80
C ALA A 72 -23.36 3.09 -0.71
N ALA A 73 -22.82 1.91 -1.04
CA ALA A 73 -22.63 0.82 -0.07
C ALA A 73 -21.55 1.15 0.97
N THR A 74 -21.74 0.62 2.18
CA THR A 74 -20.70 0.53 3.22
C THR A 74 -19.87 -0.75 3.08
N ALA A 75 -20.41 -1.77 2.41
CA ALA A 75 -19.71 -3.02 2.13
C ALA A 75 -18.63 -2.81 1.06
N THR A 76 -17.44 -3.34 1.33
CA THR A 76 -16.29 -3.25 0.42
C THR A 76 -16.25 -4.42 -0.56
N ALA A 77 -15.66 -4.19 -1.74
CA ALA A 77 -15.42 -5.21 -2.74
C ALA A 77 -13.99 -5.75 -2.58
N ALA A 78 -13.88 -6.98 -2.07
CA ALA A 78 -12.61 -7.63 -1.79
C ALA A 78 -11.97 -8.25 -3.05
N ASN A 79 -10.65 -8.43 -3.02
CA ASN A 79 -9.90 -9.32 -3.92
C ASN A 79 -10.00 -8.96 -5.43
N GLY A 80 -10.34 -7.71 -5.74
CA GLY A 80 -10.28 -7.15 -7.08
C GLY A 80 -8.88 -6.72 -7.50
N THR A 81 -8.80 -5.89 -8.53
CA THR A 81 -7.55 -5.32 -9.03
C THR A 81 -7.78 -3.92 -9.59
N ILE A 82 -6.87 -3.00 -9.28
CA ILE A 82 -6.79 -1.68 -9.89
C ILE A 82 -5.74 -1.72 -10.99
N PHE A 83 -6.09 -1.17 -12.14
CA PHE A 83 -5.18 -0.96 -13.27
C PHE A 83 -5.07 0.52 -13.55
N LEU A 84 -3.87 0.99 -13.88
CA LEU A 84 -3.63 2.37 -14.30
C LEU A 84 -3.13 2.36 -15.74
N TYR A 85 -3.89 2.97 -16.64
CA TYR A 85 -3.55 3.05 -18.06
C TYR A 85 -3.17 4.48 -18.48
N THR A 86 -2.42 4.63 -19.58
CA THR A 86 -2.15 5.96 -20.14
C THR A 86 -3.31 6.54 -20.95
N GLY A 87 -4.35 5.74 -21.25
CA GLY A 87 -5.55 6.18 -21.97
C GLY A 87 -6.86 5.72 -21.30
N PRO A 88 -7.99 6.42 -21.58
CA PRO A 88 -9.29 6.09 -20.99
C PRO A 88 -9.77 4.70 -21.44
N ASN A 89 -10.70 4.11 -20.68
CA ASN A 89 -11.33 2.83 -21.03
C ASN A 89 -10.34 1.68 -21.29
N ALA A 90 -9.28 1.58 -20.48
CA ALA A 90 -8.19 0.60 -20.62
C ALA A 90 -7.46 0.64 -21.98
N THR A 91 -7.39 1.80 -22.62
CA THR A 91 -6.57 2.02 -23.82
C THR A 91 -5.16 2.49 -23.46
N GLY A 92 -4.24 2.44 -24.41
CA GLY A 92 -2.85 2.84 -24.19
C GLY A 92 -2.05 1.78 -23.43
N THR A 93 -1.05 2.23 -22.66
CA THR A 93 -0.10 1.36 -21.95
C THR A 93 -0.55 1.15 -20.52
N LEU A 94 -0.50 -0.11 -20.06
CA LEU A 94 -0.67 -0.45 -18.65
C LEU A 94 0.58 -0.04 -17.86
N VAL A 95 0.42 0.88 -16.91
CA VAL A 95 1.51 1.43 -16.09
C VAL A 95 1.64 0.71 -14.76
N ALA A 96 0.51 0.38 -14.12
CA ALA A 96 0.52 -0.30 -12.83
C ALA A 96 -0.66 -1.26 -12.67
N THR A 97 -0.42 -2.34 -11.94
CA THR A 97 -1.44 -3.30 -11.49
C THR A 97 -1.34 -3.41 -9.97
N ILE A 98 -2.41 -3.10 -9.25
CA ILE A 98 -2.44 -3.08 -7.79
C ILE A 98 -3.56 -3.99 -7.33
N GLN A 99 -3.24 -4.99 -6.51
CA GLN A 99 -4.24 -5.93 -6.01
C GLN A 99 -5.11 -5.25 -4.95
N VAL A 100 -6.41 -5.51 -4.97
CA VAL A 100 -7.30 -5.13 -3.87
C VAL A 100 -7.28 -6.28 -2.86
N ASP A 101 -7.13 -5.97 -1.57
CA ASP A 101 -7.02 -6.96 -0.51
C ASP A 101 -8.38 -7.52 -0.05
N ALA A 102 -8.39 -8.39 0.98
CA ALA A 102 -9.60 -9.02 1.47
C ALA A 102 -10.55 -8.05 2.19
N LYS A 103 -10.08 -6.87 2.56
CA LYS A 103 -10.89 -5.80 3.17
C LYS A 103 -11.36 -4.77 2.15
N GLY A 104 -10.99 -4.92 0.88
CA GLY A 104 -11.34 -4.02 -0.21
C GLY A 104 -10.45 -2.79 -0.33
N ASN A 105 -9.33 -2.75 0.39
CA ASN A 105 -8.34 -1.69 0.23
C ASN A 105 -7.32 -2.05 -0.85
N PHE A 106 -6.77 -1.04 -1.49
CA PHE A 106 -5.59 -1.18 -2.33
C PHE A 106 -4.59 -0.10 -1.95
N HIS A 107 -3.31 -0.45 -1.99
CA HIS A 107 -2.22 0.47 -1.75
C HIS A 107 -0.91 -0.06 -2.34
N THR A 108 -0.02 0.83 -2.75
CA THR A 108 1.33 0.44 -3.16
C THR A 108 2.37 1.48 -2.77
N THR A 109 3.56 0.99 -2.45
CA THR A 109 4.80 1.76 -2.27
C THR A 109 5.65 1.74 -3.54
N ASP A 110 5.30 0.91 -4.53
CA ASP A 110 5.98 0.90 -5.82
C ASP A 110 5.81 2.23 -6.53
N ALA A 111 6.87 2.66 -7.20
CA ALA A 111 6.86 3.88 -7.99
C ALA A 111 5.84 3.77 -9.14
N VAL A 112 4.99 4.79 -9.27
CA VAL A 112 4.06 4.96 -10.38
C VAL A 112 4.36 6.28 -11.06
N ASN A 113 4.73 6.23 -12.34
CA ASN A 113 4.92 7.43 -13.14
C ASN A 113 3.58 7.88 -13.71
N PHE A 114 3.04 8.97 -13.17
CA PHE A 114 1.76 9.51 -13.65
C PHE A 114 1.84 10.20 -15.01
N GLY A 115 3.03 10.61 -15.47
CA GLY A 115 3.21 11.30 -16.75
C GLY A 115 2.27 12.50 -16.91
N SER A 116 1.55 12.54 -18.03
CA SER A 116 0.50 13.54 -18.30
C SER A 116 -0.86 13.22 -17.65
N GLY A 117 -0.98 12.09 -16.96
CA GLY A 117 -2.19 11.58 -16.36
C GLY A 117 -2.40 10.08 -16.66
N LEU A 118 -2.93 9.34 -15.68
CA LEU A 118 -3.31 7.94 -15.82
C LEU A 118 -4.80 7.76 -15.63
N TYR A 119 -5.39 6.73 -16.23
CA TYR A 119 -6.82 6.42 -16.19
C TYR A 119 -7.02 5.13 -15.38
N PRO A 120 -7.57 5.23 -14.16
CA PRO A 120 -7.88 4.07 -13.35
C PRO A 120 -8.99 3.20 -13.91
N VAL A 121 -8.82 1.90 -13.74
CA VAL A 121 -9.84 0.88 -13.95
C VAL A 121 -9.88 -0.01 -12.72
N VAL A 122 -11.06 -0.22 -12.16
CA VAL A 122 -11.26 -1.23 -11.12
C VAL A 122 -11.89 -2.47 -11.73
N LYS A 123 -11.36 -3.63 -11.39
CA LYS A 123 -11.90 -4.94 -11.75
C LYS A 123 -12.25 -5.72 -10.49
N SER A 124 -13.46 -6.25 -10.39
CA SER A 124 -13.86 -7.13 -9.30
C SER A 124 -13.19 -8.50 -9.42
N ALA A 125 -13.25 -9.29 -8.35
CA ALA A 125 -12.82 -10.70 -8.38
C ALA A 125 -13.63 -11.54 -9.39
N SER A 126 -14.90 -11.19 -9.64
CA SER A 126 -15.78 -11.85 -10.63
C SER A 126 -15.49 -11.41 -12.07
N GLY A 127 -14.68 -10.36 -12.27
CA GLY A 127 -14.25 -9.88 -13.57
C GLY A 127 -15.04 -8.69 -14.11
N ALA A 128 -16.07 -8.20 -13.41
CA ALA A 128 -16.74 -6.96 -13.74
C ALA A 128 -15.77 -5.77 -13.61
N GLN A 129 -16.02 -4.71 -14.39
CA GLN A 129 -15.12 -3.56 -14.46
C GLN A 129 -15.88 -2.23 -14.37
N GLN A 130 -15.23 -1.23 -13.78
CA GLN A 130 -15.62 0.17 -13.86
C GLN A 130 -14.40 0.99 -14.28
N PHE A 131 -14.67 2.01 -15.10
CA PHE A 131 -13.66 2.86 -15.71
C PHE A 131 -13.81 4.28 -15.18
N MET A 132 -12.68 4.89 -14.82
CA MET A 132 -12.66 6.31 -14.50
C MET A 132 -12.50 7.11 -15.80
N GLY A 133 -13.44 8.03 -16.07
CA GLY A 133 -13.44 8.83 -17.30
C GLY A 133 -12.39 9.94 -17.34
N SER A 134 -11.92 10.39 -16.18
CA SER A 134 -10.89 11.43 -16.03
C SER A 134 -9.54 10.84 -15.63
N SER A 135 -8.46 11.46 -16.09
CA SER A 135 -7.11 11.08 -15.67
C SER A 135 -6.76 11.59 -14.27
N ILE A 136 -5.86 10.89 -13.58
CA ILE A 136 -5.28 11.27 -12.29
C ILE A 136 -3.79 11.57 -12.43
N THR A 137 -3.30 12.52 -11.65
CA THR A 137 -1.87 12.85 -11.49
C THR A 137 -1.36 12.64 -10.06
N GLN A 138 -2.22 12.14 -9.17
CA GLN A 138 -1.92 11.75 -7.80
C GLN A 138 -2.67 10.47 -7.45
N GLY A 139 -2.16 9.69 -6.49
CA GLY A 139 -2.75 8.40 -6.12
C GLY A 139 -3.54 8.37 -4.81
N ALA A 140 -3.82 9.51 -4.17
CA ALA A 140 -4.64 9.57 -2.95
C ALA A 140 -6.14 9.45 -3.27
N CYS A 141 -6.60 8.26 -3.67
CA CYS A 141 -7.92 8.09 -4.30
C CYS A 141 -9.08 8.37 -3.33
N SER A 142 -8.97 7.95 -2.06
CA SER A 142 -9.96 8.28 -1.01
C SER A 142 -9.93 9.75 -0.59
N GLY A 143 -9.04 10.58 -1.14
CA GLY A 143 -9.09 12.04 -0.96
C GLY A 143 -10.22 12.71 -1.76
N CYS A 144 -10.67 12.07 -2.85
CA CYS A 144 -11.81 12.54 -3.65
C CYS A 144 -13.03 11.61 -3.51
N HIS A 145 -12.80 10.30 -3.63
CA HIS A 145 -13.86 9.30 -3.63
C HIS A 145 -14.41 9.06 -2.21
N GLY A 146 -15.71 9.24 -2.05
CA GLY A 146 -16.40 9.23 -0.75
C GLY A 146 -16.39 10.58 -0.03
N VAL A 147 -15.86 11.64 -0.66
CA VAL A 147 -15.78 13.00 -0.09
C VAL A 147 -16.48 14.01 -1.01
N THR A 148 -15.93 14.23 -2.21
CA THR A 148 -16.43 15.18 -3.22
C THR A 148 -16.92 14.49 -4.48
N THR A 149 -16.68 13.19 -4.60
CA THR A 149 -17.10 12.32 -5.69
C THR A 149 -17.56 10.99 -5.11
N ASP A 150 -18.39 10.26 -5.84
CA ASP A 150 -18.86 8.92 -5.46
C ASP A 150 -17.71 8.00 -5.05
N ARG A 151 -17.99 7.01 -4.21
CA ARG A 151 -17.00 5.99 -3.84
C ARG A 151 -16.47 5.26 -5.07
N ILE A 152 -15.26 4.70 -5.00
CA ILE A 152 -14.79 3.75 -6.01
C ILE A 152 -15.59 2.47 -5.81
N TRP A 153 -16.23 1.94 -6.84
CA TRP A 153 -17.05 0.74 -6.70
C TRP A 153 -17.03 -0.17 -7.92
N VAL A 154 -17.38 -1.43 -7.70
CA VAL A 154 -17.60 -2.45 -8.73
C VAL A 154 -18.49 -3.57 -8.15
N ASN A 155 -19.35 -4.17 -8.96
CA ASN A 155 -20.28 -5.25 -8.59
C ASN A 155 -20.09 -6.51 -9.42
#